data_AF-A0AAV2I203-F1
#
_entry.id   AF-A0AAV2I203-F1
#
_cell.length_a   1.000
_cell.length_b   1.000
_cell.length_c   1.000
_cell.angle_alpha   90.00
_cell.angle_beta   90.00
_cell.angle_gamma   90.00
#
_symmetry.space_group_name_H-M   'P 1'
#
loop_
_entity.id
_entity.type
_entity.pdbx_description
1 polymer ?
#
loop_
_entity_poly.entity_id
_entity_poly.type
_entity_poly.pdbx_seq_one_letter_code
_entity_poly.pdbx_strand_id
1 'polypeptide(L)' 'AFAAGYLDSLGVPPSKLTVGVATYGRHVNLKSPTSHAIGTEVESAGPAGKYTREAGILSYFEICKMLQNGG' A
#
# COMPACT_ATOMS: atom_id res chain seq x y z
N ALA A 1 -6.82 -7.01 10.19
CA ALA A 1 -7.68 -7.61 11.24
C ALA A 1 -7.70 -6.81 12.54
N PHE A 2 -6.56 -6.29 13.02
CA PHE A 2 -6.47 -5.50 14.26
C PHE A 2 -7.46 -4.33 14.35
N ALA A 3 -7.52 -3.45 13.34
CA ALA A 3 -8.42 -2.30 13.36
C ALA A 3 -9.91 -2.71 13.41
N ALA A 4 -10.30 -3.77 12.72
CA ALA A 4 -11.68 -4.29 12.76
C ALA A 4 -12.02 -4.86 14.14
N GLY A 5 -11.12 -5.63 14.75
CA GLY A 5 -11.29 -6.15 16.11
C GLY A 5 -11.29 -5.05 17.19
N TYR A 6 -10.55 -3.96 16.96
CA TYR A 6 -10.59 -2.79 17.84
C TYR A 6 -11.93 -2.06 17.78
N LEU A 7 -12.52 -1.92 16.58
CA LEU A 7 -13.85 -1.32 16.44
C LEU A 7 -14.93 -2.19 17.09
N ASP A 8 -14.82 -3.52 16.96
CA ASP A 8 -15.69 -4.47 17.65
C ASP A 8 -15.58 -4.34 19.19
N SER A 9 -14.36 -4.21 19.73
CA SER A 9 -14.17 -4.01 21.18
C SER A 9 -14.70 -2.67 21.70
N LEU A 10 -14.82 -1.67 20.83
CA LEU A 10 -15.50 -0.40 21.12
C LEU A 10 -17.04 -0.48 20.97
N GLY A 11 -17.58 -1.64 20.61
CA GLY A 11 -19.02 -1.89 20.52
C GLY A 11 -19.61 -1.66 19.13
N VAL A 12 -18.80 -1.56 18.07
CA VAL A 12 -19.30 -1.51 16.69
C VAL A 12 -19.76 -2.92 16.28
N PRO A 13 -21.06 -3.13 15.97
CA PRO A 13 -21.53 -4.46 15.57
C PRO A 13 -20.82 -4.95 14.30
N PRO A 14 -20.26 -6.16 14.28
CA PRO A 14 -19.51 -6.67 13.12
C PRO A 14 -20.32 -6.67 11.81
N SER A 15 -21.63 -6.91 11.88
CA SER A 15 -22.54 -6.87 10.72
C SER A 15 -22.69 -5.49 10.09
N LYS A 16 -22.30 -4.43 10.79
CA LYS A 16 -22.29 -3.04 10.31
C LYS A 16 -20.90 -2.57 9.90
N LEU A 17 -19.87 -3.41 10.04
CA LEU A 17 -18.50 -3.05 9.71
C LEU A 17 -18.18 -3.44 8.27
N THR A 18 -17.98 -2.46 7.40
CA THR A 18 -17.52 -2.70 6.03
C THR A 18 -16.00 -2.59 5.95
N VAL A 19 -15.33 -3.71 5.66
CA VAL A 19 -13.87 -3.74 5.50
C VAL A 19 -13.51 -3.37 4.06
N GLY A 20 -12.80 -2.25 3.90
CA GLY A 20 -12.28 -1.83 2.60
C GLY A 20 -11.14 -2.73 2.11
N VAL A 21 -11.15 -3.05 0.82
CA VAL A 21 -10.07 -3.77 0.14
C VAL A 21 -9.42 -2.81 -0.87
N ALA A 22 -8.14 -2.53 -0.69
CA ALA A 22 -7.43 -1.59 -1.56
C ALA A 22 -7.02 -2.26 -2.88
N THR A 23 -7.40 -1.66 -4.00
CA THR A 23 -6.99 -2.03 -5.36
C THR A 23 -5.80 -1.19 -5.86
N TYR A 24 -5.03 -0.66 -4.92
CA TYR A 24 -3.82 0.14 -5.13
C TYR A 24 -2.79 -0.20 -4.06
N GLY A 25 -1.52 0.09 -4.36
CA GLY A 25 -0.41 -0.01 -3.41
C GLY A 25 0.16 1.36 -3.10
N ARG A 26 0.83 1.46 -1.94
CA ARG A 26 1.73 2.57 -1.63
C ARG A 26 3.17 2.10 -1.78
N HIS A 27 4.01 2.93 -2.39
CA HIS A 27 5.42 2.62 -2.60
C HIS A 27 6.33 3.80 -2.27
N VAL A 28 7.60 3.50 -2.07
CA VAL A 28 8.61 4.42 -1.54
C VAL A 28 9.93 4.23 -2.27
N ASN A 29 10.75 5.27 -2.31
CA ASN A 29 12.15 5.15 -2.67
C ASN A 29 12.95 4.83 -1.41
N LEU A 30 13.67 3.71 -1.44
CA LEU A 30 14.51 3.30 -0.34
C LEU A 30 15.77 4.15 -0.30
N LYS A 31 16.22 4.50 0.90
CA LYS A 31 17.47 5.24 1.07
C LYS A 31 18.69 4.40 0.68
N SER A 32 18.60 3.08 0.87
CA SER A 32 19.58 2.10 0.40
C SER A 32 18.90 1.10 -0.53
N PRO A 33 19.29 1.00 -1.82
CA PRO A 33 18.73 0.06 -2.79
C PRO A 33 19.05 -1.40 -2.53
N THR A 34 19.65 -1.77 -1.40
CA THR A 34 19.85 -3.17 -0.99
C THR A 34 19.06 -3.53 0.27
N SER A 35 18.45 -2.53 0.92
CA SER A 35 17.72 -2.68 2.18
C SER A 35 16.22 -2.65 1.93
N HIS A 36 15.66 -3.78 1.45
CA HIS A 36 14.26 -3.90 1.01
C HIS A 36 13.31 -4.56 2.03
N ALA A 37 13.76 -4.78 3.28
CA ALA A 37 12.91 -5.35 4.31
C ALA A 37 11.82 -4.36 4.77
N ILE A 38 10.77 -4.88 5.43
CA ILE A 38 9.74 -4.02 6.02
C ILE A 38 10.37 -3.18 7.15
N GLY A 39 10.09 -1.88 7.14
CA GLY A 39 10.57 -0.94 8.17
C GLY A 39 11.97 -0.35 7.90
N THR A 40 12.55 -0.57 6.71
CA THR A 40 13.83 0.06 6.34
C THR A 40 13.68 1.56 6.07
N GLU A 41 14.81 2.27 6.11
CA GLU A 41 14.82 3.72 5.87
C GLU A 41 14.39 4.09 4.45
N VAL A 42 13.50 5.07 4.38
CA VAL A 42 12.93 5.62 3.15
C VAL A 42 13.50 7.02 2.92
N GLU A 43 13.85 7.32 1.67
CA GLU A 43 14.26 8.66 1.26
C GLU A 43 13.06 9.53 0.88
N SER A 44 12.12 8.96 0.10
CA SER A 44 10.96 9.69 -0.38
C SER A 44 9.78 8.77 -0.70
N ALA A 45 8.61 9.36 -0.97
CA ALA A 45 7.56 8.66 -1.70
C ALA A 45 8.10 8.19 -3.06
N GLY A 46 7.59 7.06 -3.56
CA GLY A 46 7.98 6.57 -4.87
C GLY A 46 7.47 7.48 -6.00
N PRO A 47 8.03 7.37 -7.21
CA PRO A 47 7.60 8.19 -8.35
C PRO A 47 6.13 7.94 -8.68
N ALA A 48 5.46 8.98 -9.20
CA ALA A 48 4.06 8.87 -9.60
C ALA A 48 3.88 7.84 -10.72
N GLY A 49 2.82 7.03 -10.63
CA GLY A 49 2.45 6.10 -11.68
C GLY A 49 2.04 6.80 -12.97
N LYS A 50 2.20 6.10 -14.10
CA LYS A 50 1.86 6.62 -15.44
C LYS A 50 0.39 7.08 -15.52
N TYR A 51 -0.51 6.38 -14.85
CA TYR A 51 -1.95 6.57 -14.90
C TYR A 51 -2.49 7.18 -13.60
N THR A 52 -2.04 6.70 -12.44
CA THR A 52 -2.44 7.25 -11.13
C THR A 52 -1.94 8.69 -10.93
N ARG A 53 -0.76 9.03 -11.45
CA ARG A 53 -0.18 10.39 -11.42
C ARG A 53 -0.05 11.00 -10.01
N GLU A 54 0.00 10.17 -8.99
CA GLU A 54 0.22 10.57 -7.60
C GLU A 54 1.47 9.87 -7.05
N ALA A 55 2.37 10.65 -6.45
CA ALA A 55 3.60 10.12 -5.87
C ALA A 55 3.29 9.15 -4.72
N GLY A 56 3.99 8.02 -4.71
CA GLY A 56 3.84 6.97 -3.70
C GLY A 56 2.56 6.15 -3.81
N ILE A 57 1.81 6.25 -4.91
CA ILE A 57 0.64 5.41 -5.20
C ILE A 57 0.82 4.76 -6.58
N LEU A 58 0.47 3.48 -6.66
CA LEU A 58 0.28 2.75 -7.93
C LEU A 58 -1.04 1.98 -7.89
N SER A 59 -1.77 1.98 -8.99
CA SER A 59 -2.94 1.11 -9.13
C SER A 59 -2.52 -0.35 -9.27
N TYR A 60 -3.44 -1.28 -8.99
CA TYR A 60 -3.18 -2.71 -9.17
C TYR A 60 -2.62 -3.06 -10.55
N PHE A 61 -3.19 -2.48 -11.62
CA PHE A 61 -2.74 -2.77 -12.99
C PHE A 61 -1.35 -2.18 -13.30
N GLU A 62 -0.97 -1.06 -12.67
CA GLU A 62 0.38 -0.50 -12.78
C GLU A 62 1.40 -1.41 -12.11
N ILE A 63 1.06 -1.95 -10.94
CA ILE A 63 1.88 -2.92 -10.21
C ILE A 63 2.03 -4.21 -11.03
N CYS A 64 0.94 -4.75 -11.58
CA CYS A 64 1.00 -5.93 -12.46
C CYS A 64 1.94 -5.71 -13.65
N LYS A 65 1.86 -4.54 -14.28
CA LYS A 65 2.74 -4.20 -15.41
C LYS A 65 4.22 -4.08 -14.98
N MET A 66 4.49 -3.49 -13.81
CA MET A 66 5.84 -3.41 -13.25
C MET A 66 6.41 -4.81 -13.00
N LEU A 67 5.64 -5.71 -12.39
CA LEU A 67 6.05 -7.09 -12.13
C LEU A 67 6.32 -7.88 -13.43
N GLN A 68 5.53 -7.66 -14.47
CA GLN A 68 5.76 -8.27 -15.79
C GLN A 68 7.06 -7.78 -16.46
N ASN A 69 7.53 -6.59 -16.09
CA ASN A 69 8.74 -5.97 -16.64
C ASN A 69 10.02 -6.26 -15.82
N GLY A 70 9.96 -7.20 -14.86
CA GLY A 70 11.14 -7.65 -14.11
C GLY A 70 11.20 -7.21 -12.64
N GLY A 71 10.20 -6.46 -12.17
CA GLY A 71 10.15 -5.99 -10.77
C GLY A 71 10.90 -4.68 -10.57
#